data_AF-S8D4I7-F1
#
_entry.id   AF-S8D4I7-F1
#
_cell.length_a   1.000
_cell.length_b   1.000
_cell.length_c   1.000
_cell.angle_alpha   90.00
_cell.angle_beta   90.00
_cell.angle_gamma   90.00
#
_symmetry.space_group_name_H-M   'P 1'
#
loop_
_entity.id
_entity.type
_entity.pdbx_description
1 polymer ?
#
loop_
_entity_poly.entity_id
_entity_poly.type
_entity_poly.pdbx_seq_one_letter_code
_entity_poly.pdbx_strand_id
1 'polypeptide(L)'
;MEGISNSSMAAVPSFVHHDCRFPAFANSFNPKPMSIGKRFLSHKSRREIPPFPVKLPSAFSRRAVVAGIGLADASTAARKLGLLVLEFRSLTDPLDRLKRLLHYAESLPPFDETLKTAGTRVPGCASQVWVRLELSADKKLRLSADSDSEITKGFCGCLVRFLDGATPEEVLSVKTEDLEGLNDAAGLNGRRANSWHNILMTIQKRTKALMAEAEGLPWIQPFPSLIVTADRIQAKGSYAEAQARFLLPDELKTAELVNLLREKKIGIVAHFYMDPEVQGVLTAAQKWWPHIHISDSLVMADSAVKMAESGCEFIAVLGVDFMSENVRAILDNAGFPEVSLCG
;
A
#
# COMPACT_ATOMS: atom_id res chain seq x y z
N MET A 1 60.36 -43.71 27.20
CA MET A 1 60.70 -43.08 25.92
C MET A 1 59.42 -42.41 25.45
N GLU A 2 59.08 -41.24 26.02
CA GLU A 2 59.45 -39.90 25.52
C GLU A 2 58.98 -39.72 24.06
N GLY A 3 58.16 -38.75 23.64
CA GLY A 3 57.65 -37.53 24.27
C GLY A 3 57.72 -36.36 23.26
N ILE A 4 56.58 -35.65 23.05
CA ILE A 4 56.47 -34.19 22.74
C ILE A 4 56.87 -33.79 21.28
N SER A 5 56.26 -32.86 20.51
CA SER A 5 55.47 -31.63 20.76
C SER A 5 54.56 -31.22 19.58
N ASN A 6 53.50 -30.47 19.95
CA ASN A 6 52.65 -29.58 19.15
C ASN A 6 53.38 -28.40 18.46
N SER A 7 52.79 -27.89 17.36
CA SER A 7 52.65 -26.46 16.93
C SER A 7 52.06 -26.46 15.50
N SER A 8 51.21 -25.56 15.00
CA SER A 8 50.62 -24.31 15.44
C SER A 8 49.47 -23.98 14.45
N MET A 9 48.30 -23.55 14.96
CA MET A 9 47.23 -22.93 14.15
C MET A 9 47.68 -21.50 13.81
N ALA A 10 47.79 -21.20 12.52
CA ALA A 10 47.99 -19.85 12.02
C ALA A 10 46.64 -19.19 11.68
N ALA A 11 46.53 -17.93 12.09
CA ALA A 11 45.33 -17.13 12.18
C ALA A 11 44.77 -16.68 10.81
N VAL A 12 43.44 -16.56 10.76
CA VAL A 12 42.67 -15.90 9.71
C VAL A 12 42.86 -14.38 9.85
N PRO A 13 43.24 -13.64 8.80
CA PRO A 13 43.31 -12.19 8.88
C PRO A 13 41.91 -11.58 8.75
N SER A 14 41.67 -10.62 9.64
CA SER A 14 40.50 -9.75 9.74
C SER A 14 40.30 -8.88 8.48
N PHE A 15 39.07 -8.89 7.97
CA PHE A 15 38.58 -8.06 6.87
C PHE A 15 38.61 -6.56 7.21
N VAL A 16 39.16 -5.75 6.29
CA VAL A 16 39.05 -4.30 6.29
C VAL A 16 37.97 -3.92 5.28
N HIS A 17 36.81 -3.50 5.77
CA HIS A 17 35.81 -2.83 4.94
C HIS A 17 36.35 -1.45 4.53
N HIS A 18 36.50 -1.21 3.23
CA HIS A 18 36.64 0.15 2.72
C HIS A 18 35.25 0.78 2.57
N ASP A 19 34.96 1.71 3.49
CA ASP A 19 33.80 2.61 3.50
C ASP A 19 33.75 3.45 2.20
N CYS A 20 32.92 3.07 1.23
CA CYS A 20 32.48 3.98 0.17
C CYS A 20 31.22 4.72 0.64
N ARG A 21 31.40 5.88 1.27
CA ARG A 21 30.30 6.77 1.67
C ARG A 21 29.81 7.60 0.49
N PHE A 22 28.55 7.42 0.10
CA PHE A 22 27.74 8.45 -0.57
C PHE A 22 26.91 9.20 0.49
N PRO A 23 26.52 10.47 0.25
CA PRO A 23 25.89 11.31 1.27
C PRO A 23 24.50 10.80 1.66
N ALA A 24 24.30 10.64 2.96
CA ALA A 24 23.09 10.11 3.57
C ALA A 24 21.88 11.04 3.39
N PHE A 25 20.82 10.52 2.78
CA PHE A 25 19.46 11.01 3.01
C PHE A 25 18.97 10.47 4.36
N ALA A 26 18.71 11.37 5.29
CA ALA A 26 18.25 11.04 6.64
C ALA A 26 16.82 10.47 6.61
N ASN A 27 16.64 9.24 7.08
CA ASN A 27 15.36 8.73 7.56
C ASN A 27 15.57 8.13 8.94
N SER A 28 15.11 8.85 9.96
CA SER A 28 15.13 8.43 11.36
C SER A 28 13.89 7.60 11.66
N PHE A 29 14.03 6.28 11.77
CA PHE A 29 13.06 5.42 12.46
C PHE A 29 13.83 4.33 13.22
N ASN A 30 13.82 4.43 14.55
CA ASN A 30 14.47 3.50 15.46
C ASN A 30 13.42 2.90 16.41
N PRO A 31 13.06 1.62 16.29
CA PRO A 31 12.21 0.96 17.28
C PRO A 31 13.05 0.32 18.39
N LYS A 32 12.90 0.78 19.63
CA LYS A 32 13.43 0.11 20.83
C LYS A 32 12.55 -1.09 21.22
N PRO A 33 13.12 -2.21 21.68
CA PRO A 33 12.36 -3.31 22.26
C PRO A 33 12.07 -3.03 23.75
N MET A 34 10.84 -3.29 24.21
CA MET A 34 10.48 -3.26 25.64
C MET A 34 10.09 -4.65 26.14
N SER A 35 10.58 -4.92 27.35
CA SER A 35 10.59 -6.19 28.06
C SER A 35 9.25 -6.58 28.68
N ILE A 36 9.08 -7.90 28.79
CA ILE A 36 7.98 -8.60 29.43
C ILE A 36 8.15 -8.56 30.95
N GLY A 37 7.18 -7.97 31.65
CA GLY A 37 7.07 -8.00 33.11
C GLY A 37 5.76 -8.66 33.54
N LYS A 38 5.86 -9.85 34.14
CA LYS A 38 4.73 -10.56 34.79
C LYS A 38 4.33 -9.84 36.08
N ARG A 39 3.02 -9.63 36.29
CA ARG A 39 2.42 -9.55 37.64
C ARG A 39 1.00 -10.09 37.63
N PHE A 40 0.75 -10.95 38.61
CA PHE A 40 -0.46 -11.71 38.89
C PHE A 40 -1.27 -11.03 40.01
N LEU A 41 -2.52 -11.52 40.22
CA LEU A 41 -3.51 -11.22 41.28
C LEU A 41 -4.48 -10.07 40.94
N SER A 42 -5.79 -10.11 41.23
CA SER A 42 -6.71 -11.09 41.83
C SER A 42 -8.15 -10.49 41.77
N HIS A 43 -9.13 -11.36 41.53
CA HIS A 43 -10.57 -11.32 41.88
C HIS A 43 -11.48 -10.06 41.95
N LYS A 44 -12.70 -10.32 41.41
CA LYS A 44 -14.07 -9.94 41.86
C LYS A 44 -14.60 -8.54 41.51
N SER A 45 -15.61 -8.49 40.63
CA SER A 45 -17.04 -8.38 41.01
C SER A 45 -17.85 -7.73 39.88
N ARG A 46 -18.91 -8.41 39.41
CA ARG A 46 -20.02 -7.80 38.69
C ARG A 46 -20.58 -6.63 39.51
N ARG A 47 -20.86 -5.49 38.87
CA ARG A 47 -21.89 -4.54 39.29
C ARG A 47 -22.63 -4.07 38.06
N GLU A 48 -23.94 -4.34 38.07
CA GLU A 48 -24.93 -3.81 37.14
C GLU A 48 -25.03 -2.29 37.31
N ILE A 49 -25.22 -1.57 36.21
CA ILE A 49 -25.40 -0.11 36.17
C ILE A 49 -26.89 0.17 35.93
N PRO A 50 -27.59 0.93 36.78
CA PRO A 50 -28.99 1.27 36.59
C PRO A 50 -29.18 2.38 35.53
N PRO A 51 -30.38 2.51 34.93
CA PRO A 51 -30.64 3.49 33.88
C PRO A 51 -30.78 4.90 34.47
N PHE A 52 -30.05 5.87 33.92
CA PHE A 52 -30.22 7.28 34.28
C PHE A 52 -31.26 7.96 33.38
N PRO A 53 -32.13 8.84 33.94
CA PRO A 53 -33.17 9.52 33.18
C PRO A 53 -32.63 10.83 32.58
N VAL A 54 -32.87 11.07 31.29
CA VAL A 54 -32.60 12.37 30.65
C VAL A 54 -33.87 13.22 30.73
N LYS A 55 -33.83 14.33 31.49
CA LYS A 55 -34.81 15.42 31.38
C LYS A 55 -34.26 16.48 30.43
N LEU A 56 -35.01 16.79 29.37
CA LEU A 56 -34.81 17.98 28.54
C LEU A 56 -35.32 19.23 29.28
N PRO A 57 -34.60 20.37 29.26
CA PRO A 57 -35.19 21.66 29.51
C PRO A 57 -35.66 22.32 28.20
N SER A 58 -36.88 22.84 28.27
CA SER A 58 -37.56 23.66 27.29
C SER A 58 -36.95 25.06 27.14
N ALA A 59 -37.00 25.56 25.91
CA ALA A 59 -37.16 26.96 25.51
C ALA A 59 -36.19 28.00 26.12
N PHE A 60 -35.15 28.34 25.35
CA PHE A 60 -34.65 29.71 25.31
C PHE A 60 -34.44 30.15 23.86
N SER A 61 -35.33 31.03 23.42
CA SER A 61 -35.17 31.86 22.23
C SER A 61 -34.12 32.94 22.53
N ARG A 62 -33.09 33.03 21.68
CA ARG A 62 -32.38 34.28 21.37
C ARG A 62 -31.57 34.11 20.08
N ARG A 63 -31.83 35.03 19.15
CA ARG A 63 -31.13 35.32 17.89
C ARG A 63 -29.62 35.18 18.05
N ALA A 64 -29.01 34.27 17.31
CA ALA A 64 -27.58 34.28 17.01
C ALA A 64 -27.40 34.71 15.56
N VAL A 65 -26.59 35.74 15.36
CA VAL A 65 -26.16 36.26 14.08
C VAL A 65 -25.45 35.15 13.31
N VAL A 66 -26.00 34.78 12.15
CA VAL A 66 -25.36 33.84 11.22
C VAL A 66 -24.19 34.56 10.56
N ALA A 67 -22.99 34.34 11.08
CA ALA A 67 -21.76 34.57 10.33
C ALA A 67 -21.69 33.47 9.27
N GLY A 68 -21.90 33.85 8.01
CA GLY A 68 -21.89 32.96 6.87
C GLY A 68 -20.54 32.28 6.70
N ILE A 69 -20.51 30.98 6.98
CA ILE A 69 -19.55 30.06 6.41
C ILE A 69 -20.27 29.40 5.23
N GLY A 70 -19.72 29.55 4.02
CA GLY A 70 -20.30 29.03 2.79
C GLY A 70 -20.46 27.52 2.81
N LEU A 71 -21.65 27.06 3.21
CA LEU A 71 -22.09 25.66 3.19
C LEU A 71 -23.12 25.38 2.09
N ALA A 72 -23.33 26.34 1.18
CA ALA A 72 -24.39 26.27 0.17
C ALA A 72 -24.09 25.33 -1.01
N ASP A 73 -22.86 24.81 -1.13
CA ASP A 73 -22.42 24.02 -2.30
C ASP A 73 -21.85 22.63 -1.94
N ALA A 74 -22.02 22.19 -0.68
CA ALA A 74 -21.54 20.86 -0.27
C ALA A 74 -22.60 19.80 -0.59
N SER A 75 -22.21 18.77 -1.33
CA SER A 75 -23.03 17.58 -1.60
C SER A 75 -23.61 16.99 -0.31
N THR A 76 -24.76 16.31 -0.41
CA THR A 76 -25.44 15.74 0.76
C THR A 76 -24.53 14.73 1.47
N ALA A 77 -23.74 13.97 0.70
CA ALA A 77 -22.75 13.03 1.22
C ALA A 77 -21.59 13.73 1.95
N ALA A 78 -20.99 14.77 1.36
CA ALA A 78 -19.89 15.51 1.97
C ALA A 78 -20.30 16.16 3.30
N ARG A 79 -21.51 16.73 3.36
CA ARG A 79 -22.05 17.29 4.61
C ARG A 79 -22.26 16.22 5.68
N LYS A 80 -22.81 15.06 5.31
CA LYS A 80 -22.99 13.93 6.24
C LYS A 80 -21.64 13.39 6.75
N LEU A 81 -20.64 13.28 5.87
CA LEU A 81 -19.28 12.89 6.26
C LEU A 81 -18.66 13.89 7.24
N GLY A 82 -18.78 15.20 6.97
CA GLY A 82 -18.31 16.23 7.89
C GLY A 82 -18.95 16.16 9.28
N LEU A 83 -20.26 15.91 9.35
CA LEU A 83 -20.97 15.71 10.62
C LEU A 83 -20.46 14.48 11.39
N LEU A 84 -20.19 13.38 10.67
CA LEU A 84 -19.64 12.16 11.26
C LEU A 84 -18.23 12.38 11.83
N VAL A 85 -17.37 13.08 11.08
CA VAL A 85 -16.02 13.46 11.56
C VAL A 85 -16.11 14.33 12.81
N LEU A 86 -16.97 15.33 12.83
CA LEU A 86 -17.18 16.19 14.01
C LEU A 86 -17.68 15.39 15.21
N GLU A 87 -18.59 14.45 15.00
CA GLU A 87 -19.08 13.56 16.05
C GLU A 87 -17.96 12.75 16.69
N PHE A 88 -17.15 12.04 15.89
CA PHE A 88 -16.02 11.26 16.43
C PHE A 88 -14.96 12.14 17.09
N ARG A 89 -14.69 13.34 16.55
CA ARG A 89 -13.75 14.30 17.16
C ARG A 89 -14.23 14.83 18.51
N SER A 90 -15.54 14.92 18.73
CA SER A 90 -16.12 15.36 20.01
C SER A 90 -15.91 14.34 21.14
N LEU A 91 -15.60 13.08 20.80
CA LEU A 91 -15.30 12.02 21.75
C LEU A 91 -13.82 12.05 22.12
N THR A 92 -13.52 12.35 23.38
CA THR A 92 -12.14 12.46 23.89
C THR A 92 -11.58 11.12 24.36
N ASP A 93 -12.42 10.21 24.88
CA ASP A 93 -12.02 8.86 25.30
C ASP A 93 -11.97 7.88 24.10
N PRO A 94 -10.84 7.20 23.85
CA PRO A 94 -10.74 6.13 22.85
C PRO A 94 -11.81 5.04 23.00
N LEU A 95 -12.20 4.69 24.22
CA LEU A 95 -13.23 3.68 24.46
C LEU A 95 -14.60 4.16 23.95
N ASP A 96 -14.92 5.43 24.09
CA ASP A 96 -16.19 6.00 23.62
C ASP A 96 -16.24 6.08 22.09
N ARG A 97 -15.09 6.33 21.43
CA ARG A 97 -14.98 6.23 19.96
C ARG A 97 -15.27 4.81 19.49
N LEU A 98 -14.72 3.80 20.15
CA LEU A 98 -14.99 2.40 19.83
C LEU A 98 -16.48 2.05 20.07
N LYS A 99 -17.06 2.46 21.20
CA LYS A 99 -18.50 2.27 21.46
C LYS A 99 -19.37 2.94 20.40
N ARG A 100 -19.02 4.17 19.99
CA ARG A 100 -19.74 4.88 18.93
C ARG A 100 -19.66 4.13 17.60
N LEU A 101 -18.50 3.57 17.28
CA LEU A 101 -18.34 2.74 16.08
C LEU A 101 -19.19 1.46 16.13
N LEU A 102 -19.22 0.77 17.27
CA LEU A 102 -20.07 -0.41 17.46
C LEU A 102 -21.55 -0.07 17.42
N HIS A 103 -21.95 1.11 17.91
CA HIS A 103 -23.31 1.59 17.75
C HIS A 103 -23.71 1.76 16.27
N TYR A 104 -22.79 2.18 15.40
CA TYR A 104 -23.02 2.19 13.95
C TYR A 104 -23.17 0.78 13.36
N ALA A 105 -22.49 -0.22 13.93
CA ALA A 105 -22.65 -1.62 13.54
C ALA A 105 -24.06 -2.15 13.90
N GLU A 106 -24.53 -1.83 15.10
CA GLU A 106 -25.86 -2.22 15.61
C GLU A 106 -27.00 -1.50 14.88
N SER A 107 -26.76 -0.27 14.44
CA SER A 107 -27.76 0.55 13.73
C SER A 107 -27.94 0.17 12.27
N LEU A 108 -27.11 -0.73 11.73
CA LEU A 108 -27.28 -1.23 10.37
C LEU A 108 -28.54 -2.09 10.27
N PRO A 109 -29.37 -1.88 9.23
CA PRO A 109 -30.47 -2.79 8.94
C PRO A 109 -29.98 -4.24 8.78
N PRO A 110 -30.78 -5.25 9.16
CA PRO A 110 -30.44 -6.65 8.91
C PRO A 110 -30.13 -6.88 7.44
N PHE A 111 -29.03 -7.57 7.16
CA PHE A 111 -28.63 -7.94 5.82
C PHE A 111 -29.18 -9.32 5.49
N ASP A 112 -29.84 -9.44 4.35
CA ASP A 112 -30.40 -10.72 3.92
C ASP A 112 -29.28 -11.72 3.59
N GLU A 113 -29.28 -12.85 4.29
CA GLU A 113 -28.28 -13.92 4.16
C GLU A 113 -28.21 -14.48 2.74
N THR A 114 -29.31 -14.49 1.99
CA THR A 114 -29.33 -14.97 0.59
C THR A 114 -28.48 -14.10 -0.33
N LEU A 115 -28.22 -12.85 0.07
CA LEU A 115 -27.43 -11.89 -0.67
C LEU A 115 -25.94 -11.98 -0.34
N LYS A 116 -25.52 -12.81 0.63
CA LYS A 116 -24.10 -13.02 0.97
C LYS A 116 -23.42 -13.95 -0.03
N THR A 117 -23.29 -13.47 -1.26
CA THR A 117 -22.69 -14.20 -2.38
C THR A 117 -21.30 -13.67 -2.74
N ALA A 118 -20.59 -14.39 -3.61
CA ALA A 118 -19.32 -13.90 -4.15
C ALA A 118 -19.46 -12.56 -4.89
N GLY A 119 -20.62 -12.28 -5.51
CA GLY A 119 -20.88 -11.04 -6.22
C GLY A 119 -21.02 -9.81 -5.31
N THR A 120 -21.52 -9.97 -4.09
CA THR A 120 -21.67 -8.90 -3.11
C THR A 120 -20.47 -8.76 -2.17
N ARG A 121 -19.53 -9.72 -2.19
CA ARG A 121 -18.32 -9.74 -1.37
C ARG A 121 -17.34 -8.60 -1.71
N VAL A 122 -16.75 -7.99 -0.69
CA VAL A 122 -15.66 -7.00 -0.80
C VAL A 122 -14.30 -7.69 -0.67
N PRO A 123 -13.44 -7.69 -1.71
CA PRO A 123 -12.10 -8.27 -1.64
C PRO A 123 -11.12 -7.40 -0.83
N GLY A 124 -10.06 -7.99 -0.30
CA GLY A 124 -8.96 -7.28 0.35
C GLY A 124 -9.19 -6.86 1.81
N CYS A 125 -10.38 -7.09 2.39
CA CYS A 125 -10.61 -6.96 3.83
C CYS A 125 -10.11 -8.22 4.56
N ALA A 126 -9.52 -8.03 5.75
CA ALA A 126 -9.10 -9.15 6.60
C ALA A 126 -10.33 -9.94 7.14
N SER A 127 -11.42 -9.22 7.40
CA SER A 127 -12.74 -9.72 7.75
C SER A 127 -13.59 -9.98 6.50
N GLN A 128 -14.64 -10.78 6.66
CA GLN A 128 -15.66 -10.92 5.65
C GLN A 128 -16.65 -9.78 5.68
N VAL A 129 -16.80 -9.13 4.53
CA VAL A 129 -17.64 -7.97 4.27
C VAL A 129 -18.44 -8.18 3.00
N TRP A 130 -19.74 -7.91 3.06
CA TRP A 130 -20.64 -7.88 1.92
C TRP A 130 -21.27 -6.50 1.82
N VAL A 131 -21.41 -6.02 0.60
CA VAL A 131 -22.08 -4.76 0.31
C VAL A 131 -23.08 -5.03 -0.82
N ARG A 132 -24.23 -4.39 -0.78
CA ARG A 132 -25.21 -4.36 -1.87
C ARG A 132 -25.52 -2.90 -2.17
N LEU A 133 -25.60 -2.59 -3.47
CA LEU A 133 -25.96 -1.29 -3.97
C LEU A 133 -27.12 -1.47 -4.93
N GLU A 134 -28.11 -0.60 -4.82
CA GLU A 134 -29.22 -0.50 -5.76
C GLU A 134 -29.41 0.97 -6.14
N LEU A 135 -29.74 1.23 -7.40
CA LEU A 135 -30.14 2.55 -7.83
C LEU A 135 -31.67 2.67 -7.70
N SER A 136 -32.14 3.61 -6.86
CA SER A 136 -33.57 3.86 -6.70
C SER A 136 -34.16 4.56 -7.93
N ALA A 137 -35.49 4.58 -8.01
CA ALA A 137 -36.23 5.32 -9.04
C ALA A 137 -35.85 6.82 -9.08
N ASP A 138 -35.48 7.39 -7.92
CA ASP A 138 -35.06 8.80 -7.79
C ASP A 138 -33.57 9.02 -8.12
N LYS A 139 -32.91 8.06 -8.77
CA LYS A 139 -31.46 8.08 -9.08
C LYS A 139 -30.56 8.26 -7.85
N LYS A 140 -30.98 7.73 -6.71
CA LYS A 140 -30.20 7.72 -5.46
C LYS A 140 -29.76 6.31 -5.14
N LEU A 141 -28.56 6.17 -4.60
CA LEU A 141 -28.04 4.87 -4.19
C LEU A 141 -28.67 4.43 -2.87
N ARG A 142 -29.10 3.18 -2.81
CA ARG A 142 -29.46 2.47 -1.58
C ARG A 142 -28.37 1.47 -1.25
N LEU A 143 -27.81 1.61 -0.05
CA LEU A 143 -26.69 0.78 0.40
C LEU A 143 -27.13 -0.14 1.53
N SER A 144 -26.69 -1.39 1.46
CA SER A 144 -26.78 -2.34 2.57
C SER A 144 -25.43 -3.04 2.69
N ALA A 145 -24.97 -3.25 3.91
CA ALA A 145 -23.67 -3.87 4.15
C ALA A 145 -23.69 -4.67 5.44
N ASP A 146 -22.86 -5.71 5.48
CA ASP A 146 -22.67 -6.56 6.66
C ASP A 146 -21.25 -7.09 6.71
N SER A 147 -20.85 -7.54 7.90
CA SER A 147 -19.52 -8.10 8.12
C SER A 147 -19.50 -9.08 9.28
N ASP A 148 -18.61 -10.09 9.20
CA ASP A 148 -18.36 -11.07 10.27
C ASP A 148 -17.63 -10.48 11.49
N SER A 149 -17.02 -9.31 11.33
CA SER A 149 -16.37 -8.55 12.39
C SER A 149 -17.21 -7.34 12.77
N GLU A 150 -17.57 -7.20 14.05
CA GLU A 150 -18.31 -6.04 14.59
C GLU A 150 -17.63 -4.69 14.32
N ILE A 151 -16.29 -4.64 14.42
CA ILE A 151 -15.54 -3.42 14.13
C ILE A 151 -15.66 -3.06 12.65
N THR A 152 -15.51 -4.05 11.76
CA THR A 152 -15.62 -3.81 10.31
C THR A 152 -17.06 -3.51 9.89
N LYS A 153 -18.04 -4.11 10.57
CA LYS A 153 -19.45 -3.79 10.44
C LYS A 153 -19.76 -2.36 10.88
N GLY A 154 -19.08 -1.86 11.93
CA GLY A 154 -19.13 -0.45 12.31
C GLY A 154 -18.63 0.47 11.19
N PHE A 155 -17.55 0.11 10.50
CA PHE A 155 -17.07 0.85 9.32
C PHE A 155 -18.09 0.87 8.19
N CYS A 156 -18.73 -0.27 7.94
CA CYS A 156 -19.84 -0.36 7.00
C CYS A 156 -20.99 0.57 7.41
N GLY A 157 -21.34 0.59 8.70
CA GLY A 157 -22.41 1.43 9.25
C GLY A 157 -22.16 2.92 9.03
N CYS A 158 -20.93 3.37 9.27
CA CYS A 158 -20.52 4.73 8.98
C CYS A 158 -20.56 5.06 7.49
N LEU A 159 -20.05 4.20 6.61
CA LEU A 159 -20.13 4.39 5.15
C LEU A 159 -21.58 4.50 4.67
N VAL A 160 -22.42 3.56 5.09
CA VAL A 160 -23.86 3.56 4.79
C VAL A 160 -24.50 4.85 5.30
N ARG A 161 -24.13 5.33 6.49
CA ARG A 161 -24.70 6.53 7.10
C ARG A 161 -24.54 7.78 6.22
N PHE A 162 -23.39 7.98 5.58
CA PHE A 162 -23.16 9.18 4.77
C PHE A 162 -23.39 8.97 3.26
N LEU A 163 -23.28 7.73 2.75
CA LEU A 163 -23.46 7.42 1.34
C LEU A 163 -24.90 6.99 0.97
N ASP A 164 -25.69 6.45 1.90
CA ASP A 164 -27.07 6.05 1.61
C ASP A 164 -27.93 7.28 1.26
N GLY A 165 -28.64 7.17 0.14
CA GLY A 165 -29.44 8.24 -0.46
C GLY A 165 -28.64 9.30 -1.22
N ALA A 166 -27.33 9.13 -1.40
CA ALA A 166 -26.50 10.01 -2.23
C ALA A 166 -26.67 9.68 -3.72
N THR A 167 -26.40 10.65 -4.60
CA THR A 167 -26.35 10.38 -6.04
C THR A 167 -25.06 9.63 -6.40
N PRO A 168 -25.03 8.92 -7.54
CA PRO A 168 -23.81 8.27 -8.01
C PRO A 168 -22.61 9.22 -8.10
N GLU A 169 -22.81 10.45 -8.58
CA GLU A 169 -21.79 11.49 -8.71
C GLU A 169 -21.25 11.90 -7.34
N GLU A 170 -22.13 12.07 -6.34
CA GLU A 170 -21.73 12.38 -4.98
C GLU A 170 -20.86 11.27 -4.39
N VAL A 171 -21.21 9.99 -4.60
CA VAL A 171 -20.43 8.84 -4.10
C VAL A 171 -19.06 8.75 -4.78
N LEU A 172 -19.00 9.04 -6.09
CA LEU A 172 -17.74 9.05 -6.84
C LEU A 172 -16.85 10.25 -6.50
N SER A 173 -17.42 11.34 -5.97
CA SER A 173 -16.66 12.52 -5.56
C SER A 173 -15.91 12.35 -4.23
N VAL A 174 -16.33 11.39 -3.39
CA VAL A 174 -15.68 11.11 -2.10
C VAL A 174 -14.31 10.50 -2.33
N LYS A 175 -13.26 11.12 -1.81
CA LYS A 175 -11.90 10.61 -1.92
C LYS A 175 -11.48 9.82 -0.70
N THR A 176 -10.44 9.02 -0.86
CA THR A 176 -9.82 8.29 0.24
C THR A 176 -9.22 9.22 1.29
N GLU A 177 -8.67 10.36 0.86
CA GLU A 177 -8.15 11.41 1.73
C GLU A 177 -9.24 12.02 2.64
N ASP A 178 -10.49 12.10 2.17
CA ASP A 178 -11.61 12.62 2.97
C ASP A 178 -11.93 11.71 4.17
N LEU A 179 -11.52 10.43 4.10
CA LEU A 179 -11.69 9.46 5.17
C LEU A 179 -10.55 9.48 6.20
N GLU A 180 -9.41 10.09 5.90
CA GLU A 180 -8.28 10.18 6.84
C GLU A 180 -8.70 10.92 8.12
N GLY A 181 -9.43 12.03 7.96
CA GLY A 181 -9.95 12.80 9.09
C GLY A 181 -10.90 12.00 9.99
N LEU A 182 -11.57 10.98 9.45
CA LEU A 182 -12.43 10.06 10.21
C LEU A 182 -11.61 8.93 10.85
N ASN A 183 -10.59 8.40 10.17
CA ASN A 183 -9.66 7.42 10.74
C ASN A 183 -8.94 7.98 11.97
N ASP A 184 -8.45 9.22 11.86
CA ASP A 184 -7.81 9.93 12.96
C ASP A 184 -8.79 10.18 14.11
N ALA A 185 -9.99 10.67 13.77
CA ALA A 185 -11.03 10.95 14.76
C ALA A 185 -11.49 9.70 15.50
N ALA A 186 -11.55 8.54 14.81
CA ALA A 186 -11.92 7.27 15.40
C ALA A 186 -10.75 6.55 16.11
N GLY A 187 -9.51 7.06 16.00
CA GLY A 187 -8.32 6.49 16.65
C GLY A 187 -7.89 5.15 16.06
N LEU A 188 -7.98 4.99 14.73
CA LEU A 188 -7.81 3.71 14.04
C LEU A 188 -6.50 3.69 13.25
N ASN A 189 -5.61 2.74 13.57
CA ASN A 189 -4.28 2.66 12.96
C ASN A 189 -4.07 1.30 12.23
N GLY A 190 -3.29 1.32 11.14
CA GLY A 190 -2.78 0.12 10.47
C GLY A 190 -3.82 -0.68 9.69
N ARG A 191 -3.82 -2.02 9.84
CA ARG A 191 -4.61 -2.97 9.02
C ARG A 191 -6.13 -2.70 9.00
N ARG A 192 -6.66 -1.99 9.99
CA ARG A 192 -8.09 -1.63 10.07
C ARG A 192 -8.46 -0.46 9.16
N ALA A 193 -7.55 0.49 8.94
CA ALA A 193 -7.77 1.59 7.99
C ALA A 193 -7.93 1.07 6.55
N ASN A 194 -7.16 0.04 6.18
CA ASN A 194 -7.23 -0.58 4.86
C ASN A 194 -8.62 -1.17 4.55
N SER A 195 -9.35 -1.61 5.57
CA SER A 195 -10.68 -2.21 5.38
C SER A 195 -11.69 -1.18 4.88
N TRP A 196 -11.71 0.03 5.47
CA TRP A 196 -12.63 1.08 5.04
C TRP A 196 -12.36 1.55 3.60
N HIS A 197 -11.09 1.70 3.24
CA HIS A 197 -10.68 2.07 1.88
C HIS A 197 -11.16 1.05 0.84
N ASN A 198 -10.98 -0.24 1.12
CA ASN A 198 -11.42 -1.31 0.23
C ASN A 198 -12.95 -1.34 0.06
N ILE A 199 -13.69 -1.04 1.13
CA ILE A 199 -15.15 -0.95 1.09
C ILE A 199 -15.59 0.26 0.26
N LEU A 200 -15.02 1.44 0.48
CA LEU A 200 -15.34 2.64 -0.32
C LEU A 200 -15.03 2.42 -1.80
N MET A 201 -13.84 1.91 -2.12
CA MET A 201 -13.45 1.61 -3.50
C MET A 201 -14.41 0.60 -4.15
N THR A 202 -14.87 -0.40 -3.40
CA THR A 202 -15.86 -1.37 -3.90
C THR A 202 -17.21 -0.74 -4.16
N ILE A 203 -17.68 0.13 -3.24
CA ILE A 203 -18.90 0.92 -3.43
C ILE A 203 -18.78 1.75 -4.72
N GLN A 204 -17.71 2.53 -4.87
CA GLN A 204 -17.50 3.37 -6.06
C GLN A 204 -17.43 2.56 -7.36
N LYS A 205 -16.71 1.44 -7.35
CA LYS A 205 -16.62 0.54 -8.51
C LYS A 205 -18.00 0.04 -8.93
N ARG A 206 -18.83 -0.38 -7.97
CA ARG A 206 -20.19 -0.86 -8.24
C ARG A 206 -21.15 0.25 -8.61
N THR A 207 -20.98 1.45 -8.05
CA THR A 207 -21.70 2.65 -8.48
C THR A 207 -21.47 2.90 -9.97
N LYS A 208 -20.21 2.85 -10.45
CA LYS A 208 -19.91 2.98 -11.89
C LYS A 208 -20.59 1.90 -12.73
N ALA A 209 -20.68 0.68 -12.22
CA ALA A 209 -21.37 -0.41 -12.90
C ALA A 209 -22.87 -0.15 -13.04
N LEU A 210 -23.52 0.25 -11.95
CA LEU A 210 -24.95 0.59 -11.94
C LEU A 210 -25.27 1.78 -12.85
N MET A 211 -24.40 2.80 -12.90
CA MET A 211 -24.57 3.95 -13.81
C MET A 211 -24.52 3.50 -15.28
N ALA A 212 -23.54 2.68 -15.65
CA ALA A 212 -23.41 2.18 -17.01
C ALA A 212 -24.59 1.28 -17.41
N GLU A 213 -25.03 0.39 -16.51
CA GLU A 213 -26.25 -0.41 -16.71
C GLU A 213 -27.50 0.47 -16.92
N ALA A 214 -27.66 1.53 -16.12
CA ALA A 214 -28.77 2.47 -16.25
C ALA A 214 -28.74 3.27 -17.57
N GLU A 215 -27.56 3.50 -18.15
CA GLU A 215 -27.37 4.15 -19.44
C GLU A 215 -27.41 3.18 -20.63
N GLY A 216 -27.63 1.88 -20.39
CA GLY A 216 -27.60 0.84 -21.42
C GLY A 216 -26.22 0.57 -22.00
N LEU A 217 -25.17 1.08 -21.35
CA LEU A 217 -23.78 0.84 -21.70
C LEU A 217 -23.31 -0.45 -21.01
N PRO A 218 -22.78 -1.46 -21.73
CA PRO A 218 -22.22 -2.63 -21.08
C PRO A 218 -21.03 -2.20 -20.22
N TRP A 219 -21.14 -2.37 -18.90
CA TRP A 219 -20.03 -2.11 -17.98
C TRP A 219 -18.98 -3.21 -18.09
N ILE A 220 -18.16 -3.11 -19.12
CA ILE A 220 -16.89 -3.82 -19.19
C ILE A 220 -15.84 -2.74 -18.94
N GLN A 221 -15.39 -2.60 -17.70
CA GLN A 221 -14.04 -2.07 -17.50
C GLN A 221 -13.14 -3.04 -18.26
N PRO A 222 -12.50 -2.65 -19.38
CA PRO A 222 -11.61 -3.56 -20.07
C PRO A 222 -10.58 -4.03 -19.06
N PHE A 223 -10.39 -5.36 -18.97
CA PHE A 223 -9.33 -5.91 -18.14
C PHE A 223 -8.04 -5.15 -18.48
N PRO A 224 -7.34 -4.58 -17.48
CA PRO A 224 -6.15 -3.80 -17.75
C PRO A 224 -5.17 -4.67 -18.53
N SER A 225 -4.89 -4.30 -19.78
CA SER A 225 -4.20 -5.17 -20.72
C SER A 225 -3.14 -4.40 -21.49
N LEU A 226 -1.99 -5.05 -21.62
CA LEU A 226 -0.92 -4.66 -22.53
C LEU A 226 -1.08 -5.50 -23.80
N ILE A 227 -1.46 -4.86 -24.90
CA ILE A 227 -1.57 -5.49 -26.21
C ILE A 227 -0.23 -5.29 -26.91
N VAL A 228 0.53 -6.38 -27.04
CA VAL A 228 1.81 -6.40 -27.76
C VAL A 228 1.56 -6.91 -29.18
N THR A 229 1.88 -6.08 -30.16
CA THR A 229 1.90 -6.41 -31.59
C THR A 229 3.32 -6.26 -32.11
N ALA A 230 3.60 -6.76 -33.31
CA ALA A 230 4.96 -6.70 -33.88
C ALA A 230 5.50 -5.26 -34.01
N ASP A 231 4.61 -4.28 -34.16
CA ASP A 231 4.92 -2.87 -34.40
C ASP A 231 4.69 -1.95 -33.20
N ARG A 232 3.90 -2.37 -32.20
CA ARG A 232 3.52 -1.48 -31.08
C ARG A 232 3.08 -2.22 -29.81
N ILE A 233 3.21 -1.51 -28.69
CA ILE A 233 2.63 -1.88 -27.39
C ILE A 233 1.53 -0.88 -27.08
N GLN A 234 0.30 -1.35 -26.86
CA GLN A 234 -0.83 -0.53 -26.44
C GLN A 234 -1.28 -0.93 -25.04
N ALA A 235 -1.32 0.04 -24.12
CA ALA A 235 -1.91 -0.16 -22.81
C ALA A 235 -3.38 0.27 -22.80
N LYS A 236 -4.23 -0.53 -22.14
CA LYS A 236 -5.62 -0.17 -21.87
C LYS A 236 -5.89 -0.25 -20.38
N GLY A 237 -6.31 0.87 -19.79
CA GLY A 237 -6.67 0.97 -18.37
C GLY A 237 -5.50 1.44 -17.52
N SER A 238 -5.82 2.14 -16.42
CA SER A 238 -4.85 2.88 -15.60
C SER A 238 -3.67 2.05 -15.10
N TYR A 239 -3.90 0.77 -14.76
CA TYR A 239 -2.85 -0.13 -14.32
C TYR A 239 -1.90 -0.52 -15.46
N ALA A 240 -2.43 -0.89 -16.63
CA ALA A 240 -1.61 -1.23 -17.79
C ALA A 240 -0.86 0.00 -18.33
N GLU A 241 -1.47 1.19 -18.26
CA GLU A 241 -0.83 2.45 -18.63
C GLU A 241 0.35 2.79 -17.71
N ALA A 242 0.20 2.58 -16.41
CA ALA A 242 1.31 2.72 -15.46
C ALA A 242 2.44 1.72 -15.77
N GLN A 243 2.10 0.45 -16.03
CA GLN A 243 3.10 -0.55 -16.40
C GLN A 243 3.80 -0.26 -17.73
N ALA A 244 3.08 0.28 -18.72
CA ALA A 244 3.68 0.66 -20.00
C ALA A 244 4.72 1.78 -19.87
N ARG A 245 4.61 2.65 -18.87
CA ARG A 245 5.65 3.68 -18.61
C ARG A 245 6.99 3.05 -18.24
N PHE A 246 6.99 1.91 -17.55
CA PHE A 246 8.25 1.21 -17.23
C PHE A 246 8.92 0.63 -18.47
N LEU A 247 8.14 0.29 -19.50
CA LEU A 247 8.67 -0.19 -20.78
C LEU A 247 9.28 0.95 -21.64
N LEU A 248 8.96 2.20 -21.31
CA LEU A 248 9.43 3.41 -22.00
C LEU A 248 10.03 4.38 -20.98
N PRO A 249 11.21 4.07 -20.43
CA PRO A 249 11.85 4.91 -19.42
C PRO A 249 12.23 6.28 -19.99
N ASP A 250 12.38 7.26 -19.10
CA ASP A 250 12.84 8.61 -19.43
C ASP A 250 14.22 8.57 -20.11
N GLU A 251 14.30 9.07 -21.34
CA GLU A 251 15.52 9.06 -22.15
C GLU A 251 16.64 9.88 -21.52
N LEU A 252 16.33 10.99 -20.84
CA LEU A 252 17.33 11.86 -20.22
C LEU A 252 18.00 11.15 -19.04
N LYS A 253 17.21 10.51 -18.17
CA LYS A 253 17.73 9.74 -17.03
C LYS A 253 18.51 8.52 -17.50
N THR A 254 18.04 7.85 -18.54
CA THR A 254 18.74 6.70 -19.13
C THR A 254 20.09 7.12 -19.70
N ALA A 255 20.15 8.26 -20.40
CA ALA A 255 21.39 8.81 -20.93
C ALA A 255 22.37 9.23 -19.83
N GLU A 256 21.89 9.88 -18.77
CA GLU A 256 22.70 10.24 -17.60
C GLU A 256 23.32 9.00 -16.95
N LEU A 257 22.52 7.95 -16.72
CA LEU A 257 23.00 6.68 -16.19
C LEU A 257 24.07 6.07 -17.10
N VAL A 258 23.82 5.96 -18.41
CA VAL A 258 24.78 5.39 -19.37
C VAL A 258 26.10 6.16 -19.36
N ASN A 259 26.06 7.49 -19.27
CA ASN A 259 27.26 8.32 -19.21
C ASN A 259 28.06 8.03 -17.94
N LEU A 260 27.39 7.92 -16.79
CA LEU A 260 28.04 7.59 -15.52
C LEU A 260 28.68 6.19 -15.56
N LEU A 261 27.96 5.20 -16.09
CA LEU A 261 28.46 3.82 -16.21
C LEU A 261 29.68 3.74 -17.14
N ARG A 262 29.66 4.48 -18.24
CA ARG A 262 30.76 4.53 -19.19
C ARG A 262 31.98 5.25 -18.61
N GLU A 263 31.79 6.42 -18.01
CA GLU A 263 32.87 7.23 -17.42
C GLU A 263 33.60 6.45 -16.32
N LYS A 264 32.84 5.76 -15.47
CA LYS A 264 33.38 4.99 -14.35
C LYS A 264 33.67 3.53 -14.70
N LYS A 265 33.47 3.11 -15.96
CA LYS A 265 33.65 1.73 -16.44
C LYS A 265 32.96 0.69 -15.54
N ILE A 266 31.69 0.94 -15.22
CA ILE A 266 30.88 0.09 -14.35
C ILE A 266 30.09 -0.91 -15.21
N GLY A 267 30.28 -2.20 -14.98
CA GLY A 267 29.40 -3.25 -15.46
C GLY A 267 28.24 -3.49 -14.47
N ILE A 268 27.07 -3.86 -14.97
CA ILE A 268 25.90 -4.21 -14.15
C ILE A 268 25.49 -5.63 -14.46
N VAL A 269 25.47 -6.49 -13.44
CA VAL A 269 24.80 -7.79 -13.50
C VAL A 269 23.62 -7.78 -12.57
N ALA A 270 22.46 -8.19 -13.06
CA ALA A 270 21.21 -8.01 -12.34
C ALA A 270 20.31 -9.24 -12.45
N HIS A 271 19.65 -9.60 -11.35
CA HIS A 271 18.74 -10.74 -11.32
C HIS A 271 17.38 -10.36 -11.94
N PHE A 272 16.79 -11.20 -12.81
CA PHE A 272 15.51 -10.89 -13.48
C PHE A 272 14.36 -10.60 -12.51
N TYR A 273 14.44 -11.09 -11.28
CA TYR A 273 13.48 -10.80 -10.22
C TYR A 273 13.80 -9.46 -9.53
N MET A 274 13.55 -8.37 -10.25
CA MET A 274 13.72 -6.99 -9.77
C MET A 274 12.49 -6.14 -10.07
N ASP A 275 12.48 -4.89 -9.60
CA ASP A 275 11.41 -3.95 -9.91
C ASP A 275 11.32 -3.67 -11.44
N PRO A 276 10.11 -3.73 -12.05
CA PRO A 276 9.93 -3.52 -13.48
C PRO A 276 10.42 -2.16 -14.00
N GLU A 277 10.38 -1.11 -13.19
CA GLU A 277 10.90 0.21 -13.54
C GLU A 277 12.42 0.15 -13.74
N VAL A 278 13.12 -0.46 -12.80
CA VAL A 278 14.58 -0.65 -12.87
C VAL A 278 14.95 -1.53 -14.06
N GLN A 279 14.21 -2.63 -14.25
CA GLN A 279 14.43 -3.53 -15.39
C GLN A 279 14.27 -2.80 -16.73
N GLY A 280 13.26 -1.95 -16.85
CA GLY A 280 13.01 -1.12 -18.03
C GLY A 280 14.16 -0.17 -18.34
N VAL A 281 14.63 0.56 -17.32
CA VAL A 281 15.78 1.49 -17.43
C VAL A 281 17.04 0.75 -17.86
N LEU A 282 17.38 -0.37 -17.22
CA LEU A 282 18.57 -1.16 -17.55
C LEU A 282 18.52 -1.74 -18.96
N THR A 283 17.34 -2.24 -19.38
CA THR A 283 17.13 -2.76 -20.73
C THR A 283 17.29 -1.65 -21.79
N ALA A 284 16.80 -0.44 -21.52
CA ALA A 284 17.00 0.70 -22.41
C ALA A 284 18.47 1.15 -22.45
N ALA A 285 19.14 1.20 -21.29
CA ALA A 285 20.56 1.55 -21.17
C ALA A 285 21.48 0.56 -21.89
N GLN A 286 21.12 -0.74 -21.92
CA GLN A 286 21.89 -1.79 -22.58
C GLN A 286 22.16 -1.52 -24.08
N LYS A 287 21.28 -0.77 -24.75
CA LYS A 287 21.46 -0.36 -26.15
C LYS A 287 22.70 0.52 -26.37
N TRP A 288 23.11 1.26 -25.34
CA TRP A 288 24.19 2.25 -25.38
C TRP A 288 25.41 1.85 -24.54
N TRP A 289 25.23 0.93 -23.60
CA TRP A 289 26.28 0.36 -22.76
C TRP A 289 26.15 -1.17 -22.71
N PRO A 290 26.99 -1.93 -23.43
CA PRO A 290 26.82 -3.38 -23.59
C PRO A 290 27.14 -4.18 -22.32
N HIS A 291 27.76 -3.56 -21.30
CA HIS A 291 28.12 -4.20 -20.03
C HIS A 291 26.99 -4.15 -19.00
N ILE A 292 25.75 -4.33 -19.44
CA ILE A 292 24.57 -4.51 -18.60
C ILE A 292 23.98 -5.87 -18.93
N HIS A 293 23.78 -6.73 -17.95
CA HIS A 293 23.22 -8.06 -18.17
C HIS A 293 22.17 -8.41 -17.11
N ILE A 294 20.97 -8.75 -17.58
CA ILE A 294 19.86 -9.17 -16.73
C ILE A 294 19.66 -10.67 -16.96
N SER A 295 19.86 -11.50 -15.93
CA SER A 295 19.81 -12.96 -16.07
C SER A 295 19.46 -13.68 -14.77
N ASP A 296 19.40 -15.01 -14.82
CA ASP A 296 19.42 -15.83 -13.61
C ASP A 296 20.78 -15.72 -12.92
N SER A 297 20.79 -15.96 -11.61
CA SER A 297 21.92 -16.03 -10.70
C SER A 297 23.11 -16.84 -11.24
N LEU A 298 22.84 -17.96 -11.92
CA LEU A 298 23.88 -18.83 -12.48
C LEU A 298 24.69 -18.14 -13.59
N VAL A 299 24.05 -17.28 -14.38
CA VAL A 299 24.65 -16.63 -15.56
C VAL A 299 25.27 -15.26 -15.20
N MET A 300 24.90 -14.69 -14.05
CA MET A 300 25.40 -13.39 -13.61
C MET A 300 26.92 -13.39 -13.43
N ALA A 301 27.47 -14.46 -12.84
CA ALA A 301 28.91 -14.56 -12.59
C ALA A 301 29.73 -14.61 -13.89
N ASP A 302 29.32 -15.46 -14.85
CA ASP A 302 29.98 -15.55 -16.16
C ASP A 302 29.90 -14.23 -16.93
N SER A 303 28.79 -13.50 -16.79
CA SER A 303 28.60 -12.19 -17.41
C SER A 303 29.53 -11.15 -16.80
N ALA A 304 29.72 -11.18 -15.47
CA ALA A 304 30.64 -10.28 -14.78
C ALA A 304 32.10 -10.51 -15.21
N VAL A 305 32.52 -11.77 -15.40
CA VAL A 305 33.86 -12.09 -15.92
C VAL A 305 34.07 -11.49 -17.31
N LYS A 306 33.11 -11.65 -18.22
CA LYS A 306 33.19 -11.04 -19.57
C LYS A 306 33.26 -9.52 -19.53
N MET A 307 32.57 -8.89 -18.58
CA MET A 307 32.63 -7.44 -18.37
C MET A 307 34.02 -7.00 -17.87
N ALA A 308 34.61 -7.75 -16.94
CA ALA A 308 35.97 -7.52 -16.46
C ALA A 308 37.01 -7.69 -17.59
N GLU A 309 36.91 -8.75 -18.40
CA GLU A 309 37.74 -8.96 -19.60
C GLU A 309 37.64 -7.81 -20.61
N SER A 310 36.47 -7.18 -20.69
CA SER A 310 36.21 -6.01 -21.54
C SER A 310 36.70 -4.68 -20.95
N GLY A 311 37.30 -4.69 -19.76
CA GLY A 311 37.88 -3.52 -19.11
C GLY A 311 36.96 -2.79 -18.14
N CYS A 312 35.89 -3.42 -17.63
CA CYS A 312 35.12 -2.86 -16.52
C CYS A 312 35.94 -2.93 -15.23
N GLU A 313 36.10 -1.79 -14.54
CA GLU A 313 36.85 -1.71 -13.27
C GLU A 313 35.96 -2.01 -12.06
N PHE A 314 34.65 -1.83 -12.23
CA PHE A 314 33.65 -2.03 -11.19
C PHE A 314 32.51 -2.89 -11.72
N ILE A 315 31.98 -3.78 -10.87
CA ILE A 315 30.78 -4.58 -11.16
C ILE A 315 29.74 -4.30 -10.07
N ALA A 316 28.60 -3.77 -10.47
CA ALA A 316 27.42 -3.63 -9.62
C ALA A 316 26.54 -4.86 -9.76
N VAL A 317 26.25 -5.53 -8.64
CA VAL A 317 25.38 -6.70 -8.58
C VAL A 317 24.03 -6.28 -8.02
N LEU A 318 23.01 -6.28 -8.86
CA LEU A 318 21.64 -6.01 -8.44
C LEU A 318 20.96 -7.35 -8.14
N GLY A 319 21.05 -7.77 -6.88
CA GLY A 319 20.53 -9.03 -6.38
C GLY A 319 20.53 -9.08 -4.85
N VAL A 320 20.43 -10.28 -4.29
CA VAL A 320 20.61 -10.51 -2.85
C VAL A 320 22.05 -10.93 -2.55
N ASP A 321 22.48 -10.81 -1.31
CA ASP A 321 23.88 -10.94 -0.86
C ASP A 321 24.59 -12.22 -1.37
N PHE A 322 23.91 -13.37 -1.39
CA PHE A 322 24.55 -14.61 -1.87
C PHE A 322 24.94 -14.54 -3.35
N MET A 323 24.26 -13.73 -4.15
CA MET A 323 24.56 -13.57 -5.57
C MET A 323 25.82 -12.73 -5.76
N SER A 324 26.02 -11.68 -4.96
CA SER A 324 27.24 -10.86 -5.02
C SER A 324 28.45 -11.63 -4.50
N GLU A 325 28.28 -12.46 -3.47
CA GLU A 325 29.32 -13.40 -3.01
C GLU A 325 29.71 -14.42 -4.09
N ASN A 326 28.72 -14.99 -4.79
CA ASN A 326 28.98 -15.91 -5.89
C ASN A 326 29.73 -15.22 -7.05
N VAL A 327 29.27 -14.04 -7.47
CA VAL A 327 29.95 -13.24 -8.50
C VAL A 327 31.39 -12.92 -8.07
N ARG A 328 31.62 -12.59 -6.79
CA ARG A 328 32.96 -12.34 -6.27
C ARG A 328 33.86 -13.56 -6.36
N ALA A 329 33.40 -14.70 -5.87
CA ALA A 329 34.18 -15.94 -5.88
C ALA A 329 34.60 -16.35 -7.31
N ILE A 330 33.70 -16.15 -8.29
CA ILE A 330 33.99 -16.49 -9.69
C ILE A 330 34.97 -15.49 -10.33
N LEU A 331 34.84 -14.18 -10.05
CA LEU A 331 35.81 -13.18 -10.51
C LEU A 331 37.22 -13.42 -9.95
N ASP A 332 37.31 -13.79 -8.66
CA ASP A 332 38.59 -14.16 -8.03
C ASP A 332 39.21 -15.38 -8.71
N ASN A 333 38.42 -16.42 -8.95
CA ASN A 333 38.89 -17.63 -9.62
C ASN A 333 39.28 -17.39 -11.09
N ALA A 334 38.63 -16.41 -11.76
CA ALA A 334 38.96 -16.00 -13.12
C ALA A 334 40.20 -15.08 -13.21
N GLY A 335 40.78 -14.67 -12.07
CA GLY A 335 41.98 -13.85 -12.03
C GLY A 335 41.73 -12.34 -12.09
N PHE A 336 40.56 -11.87 -11.68
CA PHE A 336 40.19 -10.45 -11.59
C PHE A 336 39.96 -9.95 -10.15
N PRO A 337 40.91 -10.15 -9.22
CA PRO A 337 40.72 -9.74 -7.83
C PRO A 337 40.63 -8.21 -7.66
N GLU A 338 41.20 -7.43 -8.57
CA GLU A 338 41.23 -5.96 -8.55
C GLU A 338 39.90 -5.31 -8.92
N VAL A 339 39.01 -6.04 -9.61
CA VAL A 339 37.70 -5.53 -9.99
C VAL A 339 36.86 -5.35 -8.74
N SER A 340 36.42 -4.12 -8.50
CA SER A 340 35.66 -3.77 -7.31
C SER A 340 34.20 -4.15 -7.47
N LEU A 341 33.64 -4.78 -6.44
CA LEU A 341 32.28 -5.30 -6.45
C LEU A 341 31.39 -4.45 -5.53
N CYS A 342 30.25 -4.01 -6.03
CA CYS A 342 29.22 -3.36 -5.23
C CYS A 342 27.96 -4.23 -5.24
N GLY A 343 27.57 -4.74 -4.08
CA GLY A 343 26.28 -5.41 -3.86
C GLY A 343 25.24 -4.46 -3.31
#